data_AF-A0A509L1A9-F1
#
_entry.id   AF-A0A509L1A9-F1
#
_cell.length_a   1.000
_cell.length_b   1.000
_cell.length_c   1.000
_cell.angle_alpha   90.00
_cell.angle_beta   90.00
_cell.angle_gamma   90.00
#
_symmetry.space_group_name_H-M   'P 1'
#
loop_
_entity.id
_entity.type
_entity.pdbx_description
1 polymer ?
#
loop_
_entity_poly.entity_id
_entity_poly.type
_entity_poly.pdbx_seq_one_letter_code
_entity_poly.pdbx_strand_id
1 'polypeptide(L)'
;MGLFEANKGPIIEDFPEDAPVSDGEVTALSCPVNFIQENVNLSKMDQLCSAFKKEMISMRPWYDLSVQKRGRTTYGVSRVELDYLDDFLCSLLKGKVPDNPRGDIDLPYTLNLATDDLKAYYFEAITTQPGQESPSSESLSDWFYNDTLAGKVLYKLRDICKKSEDGLMKILGTVLIIPATQEAKKIKNRDVPSLD
;
A
#
# COMPACT_ATOMS: atom_id res chain seq x y z
N MET A 1 -34.24 -8.13 -39.50
CA MET A 1 -33.62 -6.87 -39.97
C MET A 1 -34.36 -5.73 -39.29
N GLY A 2 -33.69 -4.93 -38.46
CA GLY A 2 -34.32 -3.78 -37.80
C GLY A 2 -33.53 -3.14 -36.66
N LEU A 3 -32.18 -3.15 -36.71
CA LEU A 3 -31.34 -2.62 -35.62
C LEU A 3 -30.77 -1.21 -35.89
N PHE A 4 -31.04 -0.60 -37.04
CA PHE A 4 -30.36 0.64 -37.46
C PHE A 4 -31.26 1.88 -37.60
N GLU A 5 -32.50 1.86 -37.12
CA GLU A 5 -33.42 3.01 -37.26
C GLU A 5 -33.68 3.79 -35.96
N ALA A 6 -32.78 3.74 -34.97
CA ALA A 6 -32.89 4.57 -33.77
C ALA A 6 -32.24 5.95 -34.00
N ASN A 7 -33.06 7.00 -34.03
CA ASN A 7 -32.63 8.38 -34.30
C ASN A 7 -31.98 9.12 -33.10
N LYS A 8 -31.64 8.40 -32.02
CA LYS A 8 -30.93 8.93 -30.84
C LYS A 8 -29.97 7.87 -30.28
N GLY A 9 -28.88 8.35 -29.67
CA GLY A 9 -27.78 7.54 -29.12
C GLY A 9 -28.23 6.48 -28.09
N PRO A 10 -27.30 5.64 -27.60
CA PRO A 10 -27.64 4.38 -26.93
C PRO A 10 -28.69 4.57 -25.84
N ILE A 11 -29.87 4.00 -26.07
CA ILE A 11 -31.01 4.03 -25.15
C ILE A 11 -30.92 2.76 -24.31
N ILE A 12 -30.88 2.92 -22.98
CA ILE A 12 -31.06 1.79 -22.06
C ILE A 12 -32.56 1.65 -21.87
N GLU A 13 -33.15 0.65 -22.54
CA GLU A 13 -34.55 0.26 -22.35
C GLU A 13 -34.62 -0.96 -21.45
N ASP A 14 -35.53 -0.93 -20.48
CA ASP A 14 -35.83 -2.10 -19.65
C ASP A 14 -36.60 -3.12 -20.50
N PHE A 15 -35.95 -4.22 -20.84
CA PHE A 15 -36.58 -5.33 -21.54
C PHE A 15 -37.39 -6.16 -20.54
N PRO A 16 -38.71 -6.35 -20.76
CA PRO A 16 -39.56 -7.13 -19.87
C PRO A 16 -39.39 -8.65 -20.03
N GLU A 17 -38.46 -9.11 -20.87
CA GLU A 17 -38.17 -10.52 -21.01
C GLU A 17 -37.20 -10.98 -19.93
N ASP A 18 -37.70 -11.81 -19.01
CA ASP A 18 -36.85 -12.55 -18.08
C ASP A 18 -35.96 -13.52 -18.86
N ALA A 19 -34.68 -13.56 -18.49
CA ALA A 19 -33.73 -14.49 -19.09
C ALA A 19 -34.22 -15.93 -18.90
N PRO A 20 -34.16 -16.78 -19.95
CA PRO A 20 -34.56 -18.17 -19.83
C PRO A 20 -33.72 -18.86 -18.75
N VAL A 21 -34.37 -19.55 -17.83
CA VAL A 21 -33.71 -20.40 -16.82
C VAL A 21 -33.00 -21.53 -17.55
N SER A 22 -31.67 -21.51 -17.48
CA SER A 22 -30.80 -22.57 -17.98
C SER A 22 -30.61 -23.61 -16.87
N ASP A 23 -31.11 -24.83 -17.05
CA ASP A 23 -30.79 -26.02 -16.22
C ASP A 23 -29.36 -26.54 -16.49
N GLY A 24 -28.42 -25.62 -16.69
CA GLY A 24 -27.00 -25.90 -16.91
C GLY A 24 -26.22 -25.41 -15.71
N GLU A 25 -25.37 -26.28 -15.17
CA GLU A 25 -24.39 -25.95 -14.14
C GLU A 25 -23.70 -24.63 -14.50
N VAL A 26 -23.74 -23.66 -13.59
CA VAL A 26 -23.12 -22.34 -13.77
C VAL A 26 -21.61 -22.57 -13.84
N THR A 27 -21.09 -22.85 -15.03
CA THR A 27 -19.65 -22.93 -15.24
C THR A 27 -19.12 -21.53 -15.03
N ALA A 28 -18.53 -21.30 -13.86
CA ALA A 28 -17.92 -20.04 -13.49
C ALA A 28 -16.99 -19.59 -14.62
N LEU A 29 -17.41 -18.59 -15.39
CA LEU A 29 -16.54 -17.89 -16.32
C LEU A 29 -15.67 -16.92 -15.52
N SER A 30 -14.75 -17.48 -14.72
CA SER A 30 -13.57 -16.75 -14.30
C SER A 30 -12.47 -17.17 -15.24
N CYS A 31 -12.15 -16.34 -16.23
CA CYS A 31 -10.95 -16.53 -17.02
C CYS A 31 -9.75 -16.40 -16.08
N PRO A 32 -8.93 -17.45 -15.87
CA PRO A 32 -7.67 -17.27 -15.17
C PRO A 32 -6.78 -16.43 -16.08
N VAL A 33 -6.67 -15.14 -15.81
CA VAL A 33 -5.69 -14.30 -16.49
C VAL A 33 -4.32 -14.72 -15.96
N ASN A 34 -3.64 -15.55 -16.74
CA ASN A 34 -2.29 -15.97 -16.46
C ASN A 34 -1.35 -14.83 -16.88
N PHE A 35 -1.00 -13.97 -15.94
CA PHE A 35 0.04 -12.97 -16.17
C PHE A 35 1.38 -13.69 -16.22
N ILE A 36 1.86 -13.98 -17.44
CA ILE A 36 3.24 -14.41 -17.66
C ILE A 36 4.13 -13.25 -17.20
N GLN A 37 4.70 -13.36 -16.00
CA GLN A 37 5.80 -12.49 -15.63
C GLN A 37 7.02 -12.96 -16.42
N GLU A 38 7.45 -12.14 -17.39
CA GLU A 38 8.79 -12.26 -17.93
C GLU A 38 9.78 -12.34 -16.76
N ASN A 39 10.66 -13.34 -16.78
CA ASN A 39 11.72 -13.51 -15.79
C ASN A 39 12.76 -12.40 -15.94
N VAL A 40 12.37 -11.16 -15.66
CA VAL A 40 13.29 -10.07 -15.45
C VAL A 40 14.06 -10.42 -14.18
N ASN A 41 15.37 -10.62 -14.30
CA ASN A 41 16.25 -10.86 -13.16
C ASN A 41 16.40 -9.55 -12.37
N LEU A 42 15.34 -9.18 -11.65
CA LEU A 42 15.27 -8.00 -10.81
C LEU A 42 16.13 -8.20 -9.56
N SER A 43 16.81 -7.14 -9.13
CA SER A 43 17.43 -7.11 -7.81
C SER A 43 16.39 -7.40 -6.72
N LYS A 44 16.83 -7.98 -5.59
CA LYS A 44 15.94 -8.21 -4.42
C LYS A 44 15.21 -6.92 -3.99
N MET A 45 15.85 -5.76 -4.13
CA MET A 45 15.22 -4.47 -3.81
C MET A 45 14.15 -4.09 -4.83
N ASP A 46 14.37 -4.34 -6.13
CA ASP A 46 13.37 -4.07 -7.17
C ASP A 46 12.16 -5.00 -7.05
N GLN A 47 12.38 -6.27 -6.69
CA GLN A 47 11.30 -7.20 -6.39
C GLN A 47 10.47 -6.73 -5.20
N LEU A 48 11.13 -6.30 -4.10
CA LEU A 48 10.45 -5.76 -2.93
C LEU A 48 9.62 -4.52 -3.29
N CYS A 49 10.20 -3.56 -4.00
CA CYS A 49 9.51 -2.35 -4.44
C CYS A 49 8.33 -2.63 -5.36
N SER A 50 8.49 -3.57 -6.30
CA SER A 50 7.39 -3.99 -7.19
C SER A 50 6.26 -4.67 -6.44
N ALA A 51 6.58 -5.53 -5.48
CA ALA A 51 5.58 -6.19 -4.64
C ALA A 51 4.88 -5.18 -3.72
N PHE A 52 5.62 -4.23 -3.13
CA PHE A 52 5.08 -3.15 -2.32
C PHE A 52 4.11 -2.26 -3.10
N LYS A 53 4.46 -1.85 -4.33
CA LYS A 53 3.54 -1.10 -5.21
C LYS A 53 2.23 -1.86 -5.45
N LYS A 54 2.32 -3.16 -5.72
CA LYS A 54 1.12 -4.02 -5.89
C LYS A 54 0.27 -4.10 -4.62
N GLU A 55 0.91 -4.21 -3.45
CA GLU A 55 0.20 -4.18 -2.16
C GLU A 55 -0.52 -2.86 -1.95
N MET A 56 0.14 -1.72 -2.20
CA MET A 56 -0.50 -0.41 -2.12
C MET A 56 -1.71 -0.32 -3.05
N ILE A 57 -1.59 -0.74 -4.30
CA ILE A 57 -2.71 -0.77 -5.25
C ILE A 57 -3.87 -1.61 -4.72
N SER A 58 -3.59 -2.76 -4.09
CA SER A 58 -4.64 -3.63 -3.51
C SER A 58 -5.37 -2.99 -2.33
N MET A 59 -4.73 -2.08 -1.59
CA MET A 59 -5.33 -1.36 -0.47
C MET A 59 -6.16 -0.15 -0.92
N ARG A 60 -5.98 0.33 -2.15
CA ARG A 60 -6.56 1.60 -2.62
C ARG A 60 -8.09 1.64 -2.57
N PRO A 61 -8.85 0.62 -3.04
CA PRO A 61 -10.31 0.67 -2.99
C PRO A 61 -10.85 0.87 -1.56
N TRP A 62 -10.18 0.27 -0.58
CA TRP A 62 -10.54 0.40 0.83
C TRP A 62 -10.18 1.76 1.40
N TYR A 63 -9.03 2.29 1.01
CA TYR A 63 -8.66 3.66 1.35
C TYR A 63 -9.67 4.66 0.79
N ASP A 64 -10.00 4.57 -0.50
CA ASP A 64 -10.94 5.50 -1.16
C ASP A 64 -12.32 5.44 -0.49
N LEU A 65 -12.80 4.23 -0.17
CA LEU A 65 -14.04 4.04 0.58
C LEU A 65 -13.97 4.65 1.99
N SER A 66 -12.81 4.55 2.65
CA SER A 66 -12.60 5.14 3.97
C SER A 66 -12.70 6.67 3.92
N VAL A 67 -12.11 7.30 2.90
CA VAL A 67 -12.15 8.74 2.68
C VAL A 67 -13.57 9.17 2.35
N GLN A 68 -14.27 8.43 1.48
CA GLN A 68 -15.66 8.70 1.14
C GLN A 68 -16.59 8.63 2.36
N LYS A 69 -16.44 7.61 3.22
CA LYS A 69 -17.25 7.44 4.44
C LYS A 69 -16.97 8.51 5.49
N ARG A 70 -15.71 8.90 5.66
CA ARG A 70 -15.27 9.84 6.72
C ARG A 70 -15.34 11.31 6.28
N GLY A 71 -15.35 11.58 4.98
CA GLY A 71 -15.26 12.92 4.40
C GLY A 71 -13.91 13.61 4.59
N ARG A 72 -12.91 12.91 5.13
CA ARG A 72 -11.55 13.41 5.40
C ARG A 72 -10.56 12.26 5.49
N THR A 73 -9.28 12.58 5.30
CA THR A 73 -8.14 11.66 5.49
C THR A 73 -7.06 12.34 6.33
N THR A 74 -6.23 11.53 6.99
CA THR A 74 -5.00 11.97 7.66
C THR A 74 -3.76 11.86 6.76
N TYR A 75 -3.93 11.31 5.55
CA TYR A 75 -2.91 11.28 4.51
C TYR A 75 -2.66 12.67 3.92
N GLY A 76 -1.40 12.94 3.54
CA GLY A 76 -1.00 14.03 2.64
C GLY A 76 -0.13 15.09 3.31
N VAL A 77 0.30 14.87 4.55
CA VAL A 77 1.13 15.85 5.29
C VAL A 77 2.50 15.97 4.63
N SER A 78 3.04 14.91 4.05
CA SER A 78 4.32 14.93 3.31
C SER A 78 4.26 15.72 2.00
N ARG A 79 3.06 16.00 1.46
CA ARG A 79 2.85 16.48 0.09
C ARG A 79 3.35 15.54 -1.01
N VAL A 80 3.68 14.29 -0.68
CA VAL A 80 3.88 13.25 -1.69
C VAL A 80 2.50 12.79 -2.16
N GLU A 81 2.23 12.95 -3.44
CA GLU A 81 1.01 12.42 -4.05
C GLU A 81 0.95 10.90 -3.90
N LEU A 82 -0.24 10.35 -3.59
CA LEU A 82 -0.39 8.94 -3.24
C LEU A 82 0.03 7.99 -4.36
N ASP A 83 -0.10 8.39 -5.62
CA ASP A 83 0.34 7.63 -6.79
C ASP A 83 1.87 7.53 -6.93
N TYR A 84 2.61 8.39 -6.22
CA TYR A 84 4.07 8.46 -6.26
C TYR A 84 4.73 8.12 -4.92
N LEU A 85 3.95 7.80 -3.88
CA LEU A 85 4.47 7.50 -2.55
C LEU A 85 5.38 6.27 -2.55
N ASP A 86 5.01 5.23 -3.30
CA ASP A 86 5.84 4.03 -3.43
C ASP A 86 7.18 4.35 -4.08
N ASP A 87 7.17 5.11 -5.18
CA ASP A 87 8.37 5.50 -5.91
C ASP A 87 9.27 6.44 -5.08
N PHE A 88 8.68 7.36 -4.31
CA PHE A 88 9.40 8.24 -3.38
C PHE A 88 10.16 7.44 -2.32
N LEU A 89 9.48 6.50 -1.64
CA LEU A 89 10.11 5.65 -0.62
C LEU A 89 11.14 4.68 -1.23
N CYS A 90 10.81 4.07 -2.37
CA CYS A 90 11.68 3.12 -3.04
C CYS A 90 12.91 3.74 -3.69
N SER A 91 12.90 5.04 -3.98
CA SER A 91 14.07 5.76 -4.47
C SER A 91 15.24 5.65 -3.48
N LEU A 92 15.00 5.85 -2.18
CA LEU A 92 16.03 5.68 -1.15
C LEU A 92 16.53 4.23 -1.04
N LEU A 93 15.63 3.25 -1.15
CA LEU A 93 16.02 1.84 -1.14
C LEU A 93 16.94 1.47 -2.30
N LYS A 94 16.82 2.17 -3.42
CA LYS A 94 17.65 2.02 -4.62
C LYS A 94 18.89 2.93 -4.61
N GLY A 95 19.20 3.56 -3.48
CA GLY A 95 20.36 4.44 -3.33
C GLY A 95 20.23 5.79 -4.04
N LYS A 96 19.01 6.20 -4.41
CA LYS A 96 18.73 7.51 -5.00
C LYS A 96 18.15 8.44 -3.95
N VAL A 97 18.56 9.70 -3.98
CA VAL A 97 17.93 10.76 -3.18
C VAL A 97 16.72 11.27 -3.98
N PRO A 98 15.48 11.09 -3.49
CA PRO A 98 14.31 11.62 -4.19
C PRO A 98 14.25 13.15 -4.09
N ASP A 99 13.57 13.77 -5.04
CA ASP A 99 13.23 15.18 -4.96
C ASP A 99 12.31 15.43 -3.76
N ASN A 100 12.57 16.49 -3.02
CA ASN A 100 11.75 16.86 -1.87
C ASN A 100 10.54 17.68 -2.35
N PRO A 101 9.29 17.18 -2.24
CA PRO A 101 8.10 17.94 -2.63
C PRO A 101 7.82 19.15 -1.73
N ARG A 102 8.55 19.29 -0.61
CA ARG A 102 8.42 20.39 0.33
C ARG A 102 9.67 21.27 0.30
N GLY A 103 9.51 22.49 -0.20
CA GLY A 103 10.58 23.51 -0.14
C GLY A 103 10.72 24.18 1.23
N ASP A 104 9.78 23.94 2.16
CA ASP A 104 9.72 24.57 3.47
C ASP A 104 10.40 23.76 4.60
N ILE A 105 10.70 22.48 4.37
CA ILE A 105 11.38 21.60 5.33
C ILE A 105 12.35 20.67 4.61
N ASP A 106 13.38 20.21 5.32
CA ASP A 106 14.40 19.32 4.74
C ASP A 106 13.86 17.92 4.45
N LEU A 107 14.51 17.24 3.49
CA LEU A 107 14.12 15.91 3.03
C LEU A 107 13.93 14.88 4.16
N PRO A 108 14.77 14.81 5.21
CA PRO A 108 14.56 13.85 6.31
C PRO A 108 13.23 14.05 7.03
N TYR A 109 12.76 15.29 7.17
CA TYR A 109 11.46 15.59 7.77
C TYR A 109 10.32 15.20 6.83
N THR A 110 10.43 15.53 5.54
CA THR A 110 9.44 15.09 4.54
C THR A 110 9.36 13.56 4.46
N LEU A 111 10.49 12.87 4.56
CA LEU A 111 10.55 11.42 4.59
C LEU A 111 9.85 10.86 5.83
N ASN A 112 10.03 11.45 7.01
CA ASN A 112 9.28 11.07 8.20
C ASN A 112 7.77 11.18 7.96
N LEU A 113 7.33 12.33 7.45
CA LEU A 113 5.92 12.58 7.14
C LEU A 113 5.39 11.59 6.10
N ALA A 114 6.20 11.21 5.11
CA ALA A 114 5.81 10.21 4.11
C ALA A 114 5.62 8.82 4.74
N THR A 115 6.43 8.46 5.76
CA THR A 115 6.20 7.22 6.52
C THR A 115 4.94 7.29 7.38
N ASP A 116 4.60 8.46 7.92
CA ASP A 116 3.35 8.70 8.67
C ASP A 116 2.13 8.65 7.74
N ASP A 117 2.23 9.25 6.56
CA ASP A 117 1.23 9.17 5.51
C ASP A 117 0.99 7.72 5.04
N LEU A 118 2.06 6.94 4.87
CA LEU A 118 1.93 5.51 4.53
C LEU A 118 1.16 4.73 5.62
N LYS A 119 1.45 5.01 6.91
CA LYS A 119 0.72 4.40 8.02
C LYS A 119 -0.74 4.79 8.02
N ALA A 120 -1.03 6.08 7.85
CA ALA A 120 -2.39 6.60 7.72
C ALA A 120 -3.15 5.90 6.58
N TYR A 121 -2.54 5.80 5.40
CA TYR A 121 -3.10 5.11 4.25
C TYR A 121 -3.52 3.66 4.57
N TYR A 122 -2.62 2.87 5.16
CA TYR A 122 -2.92 1.48 5.51
C TYR A 122 -3.97 1.36 6.61
N PHE A 123 -3.92 2.22 7.64
CA PHE A 123 -4.83 2.17 8.78
C PHE A 123 -6.26 2.58 8.40
N GLU A 124 -6.40 3.61 7.58
CA GLU A 124 -7.69 4.05 7.06
C GLU A 124 -8.30 3.00 6.13
N ALA A 125 -7.47 2.38 5.28
CA ALA A 125 -7.90 1.31 4.39
C ALA A 125 -8.36 0.06 5.15
N ILE A 126 -7.52 -0.52 6.02
CA ILE A 126 -7.84 -1.78 6.69
C ILE A 126 -9.07 -1.66 7.60
N THR A 127 -9.27 -0.51 8.26
CA THR A 127 -10.44 -0.28 9.13
C THR A 127 -11.76 -0.13 8.38
N THR A 128 -11.70 -0.12 7.04
CA THR A 128 -12.88 -0.08 6.16
C THR A 128 -13.14 -1.45 5.50
N GLN A 129 -12.22 -2.40 5.64
CA GLN A 129 -12.44 -3.78 5.19
C GLN A 129 -13.49 -4.47 6.09
N PRO A 130 -14.40 -5.29 5.51
CA PRO A 130 -15.37 -6.05 6.28
C PRO A 130 -14.69 -6.93 7.35
N GLY A 131 -15.18 -6.86 8.58
CA GLY A 131 -14.67 -7.63 9.72
C GLY A 131 -13.41 -7.06 10.37
N GLN A 132 -12.96 -5.87 9.97
CA GLN A 132 -11.77 -5.19 10.49
C GLN A 132 -12.11 -3.81 11.06
N GLU A 133 -13.36 -3.57 11.49
CA GLU A 133 -13.86 -2.23 11.82
C GLU A 133 -13.28 -1.65 13.12
N SER A 134 -12.73 -2.48 14.01
CA SER A 134 -12.28 -2.04 15.34
C SER A 134 -11.08 -2.83 15.91
N PRO A 135 -9.96 -2.94 15.17
CA PRO A 135 -8.73 -3.53 15.72
C PRO A 135 -8.20 -2.68 16.87
N SER A 136 -7.56 -3.31 17.86
CA SER A 136 -6.79 -2.56 18.85
C SER A 136 -5.60 -1.85 18.17
N SER A 137 -5.17 -0.72 18.72
CA SER A 137 -3.99 0.02 18.22
C SER A 137 -2.74 -0.88 18.14
N GLU A 138 -2.57 -1.77 19.12
CA GLU A 138 -1.48 -2.74 19.10
C GLU A 138 -1.61 -3.75 17.95
N SER A 139 -2.78 -4.36 17.75
CA SER A 139 -2.99 -5.33 16.67
C SER A 139 -2.78 -4.71 15.29
N LEU A 140 -3.26 -3.47 15.12
CA LEU A 140 -3.11 -2.71 13.88
C LEU A 140 -1.64 -2.36 13.59
N SER A 141 -0.91 -1.94 14.63
CA SER A 141 0.53 -1.69 14.55
C SER A 141 1.29 -2.98 14.23
N ASP A 142 1.01 -4.07 14.94
CA ASP A 142 1.68 -5.36 14.74
C ASP A 142 1.47 -5.88 13.32
N TRP A 143 0.23 -5.88 12.84
CA TRP A 143 -0.09 -6.23 11.45
C TRP A 143 0.68 -5.36 10.46
N PHE A 144 0.62 -4.04 10.60
CA PHE A 144 1.25 -3.13 9.65
C PHE A 144 2.76 -3.34 9.57
N TYR A 145 3.47 -3.37 10.71
CA TYR A 145 4.93 -3.46 10.68
C TYR A 145 5.45 -4.87 10.36
N ASN A 146 4.73 -5.93 10.75
CA ASN A 146 5.25 -7.30 10.67
C ASN A 146 4.67 -8.10 9.49
N ASP A 147 3.43 -7.83 9.09
CA ASP A 147 2.72 -8.69 8.13
C ASP A 147 2.66 -8.08 6.72
N THR A 148 2.86 -6.75 6.58
CA THR A 148 2.78 -6.06 5.29
C THR A 148 4.14 -5.90 4.60
N LEU A 149 4.13 -5.71 3.28
CA LEU A 149 5.29 -5.29 2.50
C LEU A 149 5.67 -3.84 2.79
N ALA A 150 4.72 -2.97 3.10
CA ALA A 150 4.98 -1.62 3.62
C ALA A 150 5.88 -1.64 4.87
N GLY A 151 5.53 -2.47 5.87
CA GLY A 151 6.33 -2.66 7.08
C GLY A 151 7.75 -3.13 6.76
N LYS A 152 7.90 -4.09 5.84
CA LYS A 152 9.21 -4.56 5.35
C LYS A 152 10.02 -3.43 4.68
N VAL A 153 9.39 -2.59 3.87
CA VAL A 153 10.01 -1.40 3.25
C VAL A 153 10.48 -0.42 4.31
N LEU A 154 9.65 -0.10 5.31
CA LEU A 154 10.02 0.80 6.40
C LEU A 154 11.21 0.28 7.21
N TYR A 155 11.30 -1.04 7.46
CA TYR A 155 12.47 -1.62 8.10
C TYR A 155 13.74 -1.49 7.26
N LYS A 156 13.64 -1.63 5.93
CA LYS A 156 14.78 -1.41 5.02
C LYS A 156 15.20 0.05 4.98
N LEU A 157 14.24 0.96 4.93
CA LEU A 157 14.48 2.40 5.00
C LEU A 157 15.18 2.77 6.31
N ARG A 158 14.69 2.25 7.44
CA ARG A 158 15.32 2.39 8.75
C ARG A 158 16.78 1.92 8.75
N ASP A 159 17.09 0.78 8.14
CA ASP A 159 18.47 0.26 8.06
C ASP A 159 19.38 1.14 7.20
N ILE A 160 18.87 1.74 6.13
CA ILE A 160 19.60 2.67 5.26
C ILE A 160 19.84 3.98 5.98
N CYS A 161 18.79 4.59 6.53
CA CYS A 161 18.85 5.86 7.26
C CYS A 161 19.80 5.79 8.47
N LYS A 162 19.77 4.69 9.24
CA LYS A 162 20.70 4.46 10.39
C LYS A 162 22.18 4.51 10.00
N LYS A 163 22.51 4.16 8.74
CA LYS A 163 23.88 4.15 8.21
C LYS A 163 24.30 5.46 7.56
N SER A 164 23.39 6.43 7.46
CA SER A 164 23.69 7.74 6.87
C SER A 164 24.74 8.50 7.69
N GLU A 165 25.57 9.28 6.99
CA GLU A 165 26.46 10.27 7.59
C GLU A 165 25.69 11.55 7.97
N ASP A 166 24.56 11.83 7.30
CA ASP A 166 23.66 12.91 7.67
C ASP A 166 22.99 12.62 9.03
N GLY A 167 23.12 13.58 9.95
CA GLY A 167 22.65 13.43 11.33
C GLY A 167 21.13 13.28 11.45
N LEU A 168 20.36 14.01 10.65
CA LEU A 168 18.90 13.95 10.66
C LEU A 168 18.39 12.63 10.10
N MET A 169 18.98 12.15 9.00
CA MET A 169 18.73 10.81 8.45
C MET A 169 19.08 9.71 9.45
N LYS A 170 20.18 9.84 10.18
CA LYS A 170 20.54 8.88 11.23
C LYS A 170 19.52 8.88 12.37
N ILE A 171 19.04 10.04 12.81
CA ILE A 171 17.96 10.15 13.82
C ILE A 171 16.68 9.49 13.32
N LEU A 172 16.28 9.80 12.08
CA LEU A 172 15.10 9.23 11.43
C LEU A 172 15.12 7.70 11.45
N GLY A 173 16.22 7.11 10.99
CA GLY A 173 16.41 5.66 11.01
C GLY A 173 16.49 5.10 12.43
N THR A 174 17.01 5.85 13.39
CA THR A 174 17.21 5.35 14.76
C THR A 174 15.91 5.33 15.55
N VAL A 175 15.07 6.37 15.42
CA VAL A 175 13.99 6.67 16.37
C VAL A 175 12.61 6.75 15.72
N LEU A 176 12.50 7.26 14.49
CA LEU A 176 11.22 7.78 14.00
C LEU A 176 10.47 6.83 13.06
N ILE A 177 11.18 6.11 12.17
CA ILE A 177 10.52 5.25 11.16
C ILE A 177 9.83 4.04 11.81
N ILE A 178 10.49 3.40 12.79
CA ILE A 178 9.99 2.21 13.47
C ILE A 178 9.79 2.53 14.96
N PRO A 179 8.59 2.32 15.52
CA PRO A 179 8.34 2.51 16.95
C PRO A 179 9.25 1.63 17.82
N ALA A 180 9.66 2.15 18.97
CA ALA A 180 10.51 1.42 19.92
C ALA A 180 9.91 0.08 20.38
N THR A 181 8.58 0.00 20.49
CA THR A 181 7.87 -1.24 20.83
C THR A 181 8.04 -2.31 19.75
N GLN A 182 8.04 -1.93 18.47
CA GLN A 182 8.26 -2.84 17.35
C GLN A 182 9.73 -3.27 17.26
N GLU A 183 10.68 -2.36 17.51
CA GLU A 183 12.11 -2.70 17.60
C GLU A 183 12.36 -3.74 18.71
N ALA A 184 11.77 -3.54 19.89
CA ALA A 184 11.90 -4.47 21.01
C ALA A 184 11.30 -5.85 20.69
N LYS A 185 10.10 -5.90 20.08
CA LYS A 185 9.47 -7.15 19.62
C LYS A 185 10.35 -7.89 18.61
N LYS A 186 10.93 -7.16 17.65
CA LYS A 186 11.80 -7.73 16.61
C LYS A 186 13.11 -8.29 17.15
N ILE A 187 13.71 -7.64 18.15
CA ILE A 187 14.90 -8.16 18.84
C ILE A 187 14.56 -9.46 19.57
N LYS A 188 13.48 -9.45 20.37
CA LYS A 188 13.03 -10.65 21.10
C LYS A 188 12.80 -11.85 20.16
N ASN A 189 12.18 -11.63 19.00
CA ASN A 189 11.91 -12.70 18.03
C ASN A 189 13.17 -13.22 17.31
N ARG A 190 14.28 -12.47 17.29
CA ARG A 190 15.57 -12.95 16.76
C ARG A 190 16.34 -13.83 17.75
N ASP A 191 16.10 -13.62 19.04
CA ASP A 191 16.79 -14.31 20.13
C ASP A 191 16.09 -15.61 20.57
N VAL A 192 14.92 -15.93 19.99
CA VAL A 192 14.29 -17.25 20.14
C VAL A 192 14.95 -18.20 19.14
N PRO A 193 15.68 -19.25 19.59
CA PRO A 193 16.23 -20.26 18.68
C PRO A 193 15.08 -20.92 17.92
N SER A 194 15.23 -21.10 16.60
CA SER A 194 14.33 -21.97 15.85
C SER A 194 14.40 -23.37 16.46
N LEU A 195 13.31 -23.80 17.09
CA LEU A 195 13.11 -25.19 17.47
C LEU A 195 12.73 -25.95 16.19
N ASP A 196 13.73 -26.22 15.36
CA ASP A 196 13.69 -27.28 14.37
C ASP A 196 14.25 -28.57 14.99
#